data_AF-R5UI64-F1
#
_entry.id   AF-R5UI64-F1
#
_cell.length_a   1.000
_cell.length_b   1.000
_cell.length_c   1.000
_cell.angle_alpha   90.00
_cell.angle_beta   90.00
_cell.angle_gamma   90.00
#
_symmetry.space_group_name_H-M   'P 1'
#
loop_
_entity.id
_entity.type
_entity.pdbx_description
1 polymer ?
#
loop_
_entity_poly.entity_id
_entity_poly.type
_entity_poly.pdbx_seq_one_letter_code
_entity_poly.pdbx_strand_id
1 'polypeptide(L)'
;MTFHKAKEESKWKQWKEQEERILRKSGVSEEVIQRLRELDWQDFNAERRFWEHFSSSQEELYTRELEEPSSVVLNIQQLLDSVENEQLLQVLLESDKKTLQILLLKMWGFSVREIAGQMGLAEKTIYTRIERFKKKIKKVLKK
;
A
#
# COMPACT_ATOMS: atom_id res chain seq x y z
N MET A 1 21.41 8.25 1.08
CA MET A 1 21.72 9.28 2.10
C MET A 1 22.90 8.79 2.96
N THR A 2 23.83 9.64 3.40
CA THR A 2 24.96 9.21 4.24
C THR A 2 24.56 9.17 5.72
N PHE A 3 24.49 7.98 6.31
CA PHE A 3 24.15 7.81 7.73
C PHE A 3 25.33 8.24 8.63
N HIS A 4 25.18 9.37 9.33
CA HIS A 4 26.21 9.88 10.25
C HIS A 4 26.11 9.22 11.63
N LYS A 5 26.68 8.01 11.74
CA LYS A 5 26.68 7.11 12.91
C LYS A 5 26.75 7.79 14.28
N ALA A 6 27.76 8.64 14.50
CA ALA A 6 27.99 9.27 15.81
C ALA A 6 26.91 10.30 16.18
N LYS A 7 26.29 10.95 15.18
CA LYS A 7 25.27 11.98 15.38
C LYS A 7 23.93 11.36 15.75
N GLU A 8 23.57 10.26 15.08
CA GLU A 8 22.30 9.55 15.34
C GLU A 8 22.32 8.83 16.69
N GLU A 9 23.43 8.21 17.08
CA GLU A 9 23.56 7.60 18.41
C GLU A 9 23.48 8.64 19.54
N SER A 10 24.06 9.83 19.33
CA SER A 10 24.00 10.92 20.32
C SER A 10 22.58 11.45 20.51
N LYS A 11 21.81 11.62 19.42
CA LYS A 11 20.40 12.01 19.48
C LYS A 11 19.55 10.94 20.17
N TRP A 12 19.77 9.66 19.83
CA TRP A 12 19.03 8.55 20.44
C TRP A 12 19.26 8.49 21.95
N LYS A 13 20.52 8.65 22.40
CA LYS A 13 20.84 8.70 23.84
C LYS A 13 20.14 9.86 24.56
N GLN A 14 20.15 11.05 23.97
CA GLN A 14 19.47 12.22 24.55
C GLN A 14 17.96 12.02 24.64
N TRP A 15 17.36 11.45 23.60
CA TRP A 15 15.93 11.15 23.58
C TRP A 15 15.56 10.10 24.63
N LYS A 16 16.33 9.01 24.73
CA LYS A 16 16.13 7.97 25.74
C LYS A 16 16.29 8.47 27.16
N GLU A 17 17.26 9.32 27.41
CA GLU A 17 17.47 9.91 28.74
C GLU A 17 16.28 10.80 29.16
N GLN A 18 15.66 11.52 28.22
CA GLN A 18 14.42 12.26 28.48
C GLN A 18 13.23 11.34 28.77
N GLU A 19 13.08 10.26 27.99
CA GLU A 19 12.01 9.28 28.19
C GLU A 19 12.13 8.56 29.55
N GLU A 20 13.31 8.04 29.90
CA GLU A 20 13.57 7.42 31.20
C GLU A 20 13.31 8.40 32.36
N ARG A 21 13.66 9.69 32.19
CA ARG A 21 13.39 10.72 33.20
C ARG A 21 11.89 10.94 33.40
N ILE A 22 11.08 10.83 32.35
CA ILE A 22 9.61 10.88 32.46
C ILE A 22 9.10 9.63 33.17
N LEU A 23 9.56 8.43 32.78
CA LEU A 23 9.15 7.17 33.39
C LEU A 23 9.45 7.10 34.88
N ARG A 24 10.63 7.58 35.31
CA ARG A 24 10.98 7.72 36.74
C ARG A 24 10.05 8.67 37.49
N LYS A 25 9.69 9.81 36.88
CA LYS A 25 8.72 10.75 37.47
C LYS A 25 7.31 10.17 37.57
N SER A 26 6.94 9.29 36.64
CA SER A 26 5.65 8.59 36.61
C SER A 26 5.59 7.38 37.55
N GLY A 27 6.65 7.09 38.32
CA GLY A 27 6.68 6.01 39.32
C GLY A 27 6.89 4.61 38.73
N VAL A 28 7.39 4.50 37.50
CA VAL A 28 7.78 3.22 36.90
C VAL A 28 9.03 2.68 37.61
N SER A 29 9.09 1.37 37.86
CA SER A 29 10.23 0.76 38.53
C SER A 29 11.48 0.78 37.65
N GLU A 30 12.65 1.00 38.27
CA GLU A 30 13.93 1.11 37.56
C GLU A 30 14.26 -0.18 36.78
N GLU A 31 13.83 -1.35 37.26
CA GLU A 31 13.99 -2.62 36.54
C GLU A 31 13.24 -2.66 35.21
N VAL A 32 12.04 -2.07 35.15
CA VAL A 32 11.25 -1.99 33.91
C VAL A 32 11.88 -0.98 32.96
N ILE A 33 12.36 0.15 33.47
CA ILE A 33 13.05 1.16 32.68
C ILE A 33 14.34 0.57 32.05
N GLN A 34 15.10 -0.21 32.82
CA GLN A 34 16.31 -0.85 32.34
C GLN A 34 16.04 -1.93 31.28
N ARG A 35 15.00 -2.75 31.48
CA ARG A 35 14.55 -3.71 30.45
C ARG A 35 14.10 -3.03 29.16
N LEU A 36 13.36 -1.93 29.27
CA LEU A 36 12.96 -1.14 28.11
C LEU A 36 14.19 -0.62 27.36
N ARG A 37 15.14 -0.01 28.08
CA ARG A 37 16.39 0.48 27.50
C ARG A 37 17.17 -0.60 26.76
N GLU A 38 17.22 -1.81 27.30
CA GLU A 38 17.88 -2.95 26.65
C GLU A 38 17.18 -3.37 25.36
N LEU A 39 15.85 -3.46 25.37
CA LEU A 39 15.05 -3.78 24.18
C LEU A 39 15.22 -2.71 23.11
N ASP A 40 15.07 -1.45 23.48
CA ASP A 40 15.23 -0.33 22.55
C ASP A 40 16.64 -0.24 21.96
N TRP A 41 17.66 -0.63 22.73
CA TRP A 41 19.04 -0.71 22.24
C TRP A 41 19.23 -1.87 21.26
N GLN A 42 18.54 -2.99 21.46
CA GLN A 42 18.55 -4.10 20.51
C GLN A 42 17.88 -3.68 19.20
N ASP A 43 16.74 -3.01 19.26
CA ASP A 43 16.02 -2.52 18.08
C ASP A 43 16.86 -1.48 17.32
N PHE A 44 17.44 -0.51 18.02
CA PHE A 44 18.34 0.47 17.40
C PHE A 44 19.55 -0.18 16.72
N ASN A 45 20.14 -1.22 17.33
CA ASN A 45 21.24 -1.97 16.72
C ASN A 45 20.78 -2.85 15.55
N ALA A 46 19.58 -3.42 15.59
CA ALA A 46 19.03 -4.21 14.50
C ALA A 46 18.77 -3.33 13.28
N GLU A 47 18.15 -2.16 13.48
CA GLU A 47 17.94 -1.15 12.45
C GLU A 47 19.28 -0.66 11.90
N ARG A 48 20.27 -0.41 12.76
CA ARG A 48 21.62 -0.05 12.32
C ARG A 48 22.26 -1.13 11.45
N ARG A 49 22.21 -2.40 11.88
CA ARG A 49 22.75 -3.54 11.11
C ARG A 49 22.02 -3.70 9.79
N PHE A 50 20.71 -3.48 9.78
CA PHE A 50 19.92 -3.45 8.56
C PHE A 50 20.50 -2.41 7.62
N TRP A 51 20.55 -1.12 7.98
CA TRP A 51 21.10 -0.06 7.13
C TRP A 51 22.60 -0.20 6.79
N GLU A 52 23.42 -0.77 7.69
CA GLU A 52 24.85 -1.04 7.42
C GLU A 52 25.04 -2.16 6.36
N HIS A 53 24.12 -3.12 6.27
CA HIS A 53 24.14 -4.21 5.28
C HIS A 53 23.17 -4.01 4.10
N PHE A 54 22.34 -2.97 4.16
CA PHE A 54 21.37 -2.63 3.15
C PHE A 54 22.09 -2.12 1.91
N SER A 55 22.14 -2.95 0.87
CA SER A 55 22.76 -2.57 -0.40
C SER A 55 21.87 -1.60 -1.17
N SER A 56 22.45 -0.77 -2.02
CA SER A 56 21.68 0.15 -2.87
C SER A 56 20.64 -0.54 -3.76
N SER A 57 20.84 -1.81 -4.14
CA SER A 57 19.83 -2.58 -4.90
C SER A 57 18.64 -3.02 -4.05
N GLN A 58 18.84 -3.22 -2.74
CA GLN A 58 17.75 -3.51 -1.79
C GLN A 58 17.01 -2.24 -1.40
N GLU A 59 17.71 -1.11 -1.33
CA GLU A 59 17.12 0.22 -1.14
C GLU A 59 16.12 0.57 -2.25
N GLU A 60 16.46 0.33 -3.52
CA GLU A 60 15.54 0.53 -4.65
C GLU A 60 14.29 -0.37 -4.58
N LEU A 61 14.44 -1.63 -4.14
CA LEU A 61 13.30 -2.55 -4.01
C LEU A 61 12.38 -2.15 -2.86
N TYR A 62 12.94 -1.78 -1.71
CA TYR A 62 12.18 -1.42 -0.51
C TYR A 62 11.52 -0.04 -0.62
N THR A 63 12.19 0.92 -1.25
CA THR A 63 11.60 2.24 -1.56
C THR A 63 10.50 2.10 -2.60
N ARG A 64 10.66 1.24 -3.61
CA ARG A 64 9.58 0.92 -4.56
C ARG A 64 8.37 0.26 -3.91
N GLU A 65 8.57 -0.60 -2.91
CA GLU A 65 7.48 -1.20 -2.12
C GLU A 65 6.77 -0.19 -1.21
N LEU A 66 7.47 0.85 -0.71
CA LEU A 66 6.90 1.90 0.14
C LEU A 66 6.26 3.05 -0.64
N GLU A 67 6.74 3.35 -1.85
CA GLU A 67 6.18 4.38 -2.73
C GLU A 67 4.90 3.94 -3.45
N GLU A 68 4.58 2.63 -3.44
CA GLU A 68 3.25 2.14 -3.78
C GLU A 68 2.49 1.63 -2.54
N PRO A 69 1.87 2.51 -1.72
CA PRO A 69 0.57 2.14 -1.23
C PRO A 69 -0.30 2.01 -2.49
N SER A 70 -0.45 0.80 -3.02
CA SER A 70 -1.49 0.52 -4.02
C SER A 70 -2.79 1.11 -3.45
N SER A 71 -3.20 2.27 -3.98
CA SER A 71 -4.30 3.08 -3.46
C SER A 71 -5.65 2.46 -3.81
N VAL A 72 -5.73 1.14 -3.74
CA VAL A 72 -6.64 0.38 -4.56
C VAL A 72 -7.35 -0.65 -3.67
N VAL A 73 -8.02 -0.13 -2.65
CA VAL A 73 -9.33 -0.67 -2.32
C VAL A 73 -10.34 0.20 -3.08
N LEU A 74 -10.36 0.11 -4.41
CA LEU A 74 -11.39 0.76 -5.24
C LEU A 74 -12.66 -0.08 -5.17
N ASN A 75 -13.62 0.31 -4.34
CA ASN A 75 -14.96 -0.26 -4.38
C ASN A 75 -15.69 0.19 -5.66
N ILE A 76 -16.74 -0.54 -6.08
CA ILE A 76 -17.55 -0.18 -7.27
C ILE A 76 -18.09 1.25 -7.14
N GLN A 77 -18.46 1.67 -5.93
CA GLN A 77 -18.93 3.04 -5.67
C GLN A 77 -17.82 4.08 -5.91
N GLN A 78 -16.62 3.87 -5.38
CA GLN A 78 -15.50 4.78 -5.60
C GLN A 78 -15.07 4.87 -7.06
N LEU A 79 -15.18 3.75 -7.82
CA LEU A 79 -14.99 3.79 -9.27
C LEU A 79 -16.02 4.71 -9.93
N LEU A 80 -17.29 4.63 -9.56
CA LEU A 80 -18.34 5.48 -10.11
C LEU A 80 -18.13 6.95 -9.72
N ASP A 81 -17.79 7.22 -8.46
CA ASP A 81 -17.56 8.57 -7.94
C ASP A 81 -16.34 9.25 -8.56
N SER A 82 -15.36 8.47 -9.05
CA SER A 82 -14.16 8.98 -9.73
C SER A 82 -14.39 9.42 -11.18
N VAL A 83 -15.56 9.13 -11.77
CA VAL A 83 -15.84 9.40 -13.19
C VAL A 83 -16.57 10.73 -13.33
N GLU A 84 -15.85 11.75 -13.78
CA GLU A 84 -16.39 13.11 -14.00
C GLU A 84 -17.30 13.22 -15.24
N ASN A 85 -17.16 12.31 -16.21
CA ASN A 85 -17.94 12.34 -17.44
C ASN A 85 -19.30 11.64 -17.24
N GLU A 86 -20.37 12.42 -17.21
CA GLU A 86 -21.75 11.95 -16.99
C GLU A 86 -22.18 10.84 -17.97
N GLN A 87 -21.77 10.92 -19.25
CA GLN A 87 -22.15 9.90 -20.23
C GLN A 87 -21.42 8.57 -20.01
N LEU A 88 -20.18 8.63 -19.56
CA LEU A 88 -19.39 7.45 -19.15
C LEU A 88 -19.94 6.84 -17.86
N LEU A 89 -20.31 7.69 -16.90
CA LEU A 89 -20.96 7.28 -15.66
C LEU A 89 -22.28 6.56 -15.94
N GLN A 90 -23.10 7.06 -16.85
CA GLN A 90 -24.35 6.41 -17.26
C GLN A 90 -24.10 5.01 -17.84
N VAL A 91 -23.10 4.86 -18.71
CA VAL A 91 -22.73 3.54 -19.27
C VAL A 91 -22.25 2.57 -18.19
N LEU A 92 -21.55 3.07 -17.17
CA LEU A 92 -21.11 2.26 -16.04
C LEU A 92 -22.29 1.83 -15.17
N LEU A 93 -23.23 2.74 -14.88
CA LEU A 93 -24.46 2.45 -14.12
C LEU A 93 -25.37 1.45 -14.84
N GLU A 94 -25.46 1.52 -16.18
CA GLU A 94 -26.24 0.58 -17.01
C GLU A 94 -25.54 -0.78 -17.21
N SER A 95 -24.31 -0.94 -16.73
CA SER A 95 -23.54 -2.18 -16.89
C SER A 95 -23.75 -3.16 -15.75
N ASP A 96 -23.80 -4.46 -16.06
CA ASP A 96 -23.94 -5.49 -15.04
C ASP A 96 -22.85 -5.38 -13.97
N LYS A 97 -23.22 -5.63 -12.70
CA LYS A 97 -22.29 -5.72 -11.56
C LYS A 97 -21.08 -6.61 -11.83
N LYS A 98 -21.26 -7.74 -12.52
CA LYS A 98 -20.16 -8.64 -12.90
C LYS A 98 -19.17 -8.00 -13.86
N THR A 99 -19.64 -7.16 -14.79
CA THR A 99 -18.79 -6.45 -15.74
C THR A 99 -17.99 -5.35 -15.05
N LEU A 100 -18.60 -4.63 -14.09
CA LEU A 100 -17.90 -3.65 -13.26
C LEU A 100 -16.83 -4.32 -12.37
N GLN A 101 -17.13 -5.48 -11.79
CA GLN A 101 -16.14 -6.26 -11.02
C GLN A 101 -14.96 -6.72 -11.87
N ILE A 102 -15.21 -7.22 -13.09
CA ILE A 102 -14.13 -7.56 -14.03
C ILE A 102 -13.25 -6.34 -14.32
N LEU A 103 -13.86 -5.17 -14.48
CA LEU A 103 -13.15 -3.93 -14.80
C LEU A 103 -12.31 -3.44 -13.63
N LEU A 104 -12.84 -3.49 -12.41
CA LEU A 104 -12.10 -3.21 -11.18
C LEU A 104 -10.89 -4.14 -11.03
N LEU A 105 -11.10 -5.45 -11.13
CA LEU A 105 -10.01 -6.43 -11.05
C LEU A 105 -8.97 -6.17 -12.14
N LYS A 106 -9.41 -5.75 -13.34
CA LYS A 106 -8.50 -5.37 -14.41
C LYS A 106 -7.70 -4.09 -14.11
N MET A 107 -8.29 -3.10 -13.44
CA MET A 107 -7.61 -1.89 -12.97
C MET A 107 -6.61 -2.20 -11.84
N TRP A 108 -6.90 -3.22 -11.02
CA TRP A 108 -6.01 -3.70 -9.96
C TRP A 108 -4.82 -4.52 -10.48
N GLY A 109 -4.71 -4.70 -11.81
CA GLY A 109 -3.61 -5.42 -12.43
C GLY A 109 -3.84 -6.92 -12.63
N PHE A 110 -5.00 -7.47 -12.27
CA PHE A 110 -5.27 -8.90 -12.42
C PHE A 110 -5.32 -9.32 -13.89
N SER A 111 -4.75 -10.50 -14.17
CA SER A 111 -4.84 -11.16 -15.47
C SER A 111 -6.22 -11.78 -15.67
N VAL A 112 -6.59 -12.04 -16.93
CA VAL A 112 -7.89 -12.65 -17.24
C VAL A 112 -8.02 -14.06 -16.63
N ARG A 113 -6.89 -14.77 -16.47
CA ARG A 113 -6.84 -16.09 -15.83
C ARG A 113 -7.16 -16.01 -14.35
N GLU A 114 -6.58 -15.03 -13.64
CA GLU A 114 -6.84 -14.83 -12.21
C GLU A 114 -8.29 -14.37 -11.97
N ILE A 115 -8.79 -13.48 -12.82
CA ILE A 115 -10.21 -13.04 -12.78
C ILE A 115 -11.15 -14.23 -13.02
N ALA A 116 -10.81 -15.11 -13.97
CA ALA A 116 -11.57 -16.33 -14.25
C ALA A 116 -11.65 -17.25 -13.01
N GLY A 117 -10.51 -17.47 -12.36
CA GLY A 117 -10.42 -18.25 -11.12
C GLY A 117 -11.21 -17.62 -9.97
N GLN A 118 -11.08 -16.31 -9.75
CA GLN A 118 -11.74 -15.60 -8.66
C GLN A 118 -13.26 -15.50 -8.83
N MET A 119 -13.75 -15.35 -10.07
CA MET A 119 -15.17 -15.19 -10.36
C MET A 119 -15.87 -16.50 -10.74
N GLY A 120 -15.13 -17.60 -10.92
CA GLY A 120 -15.66 -18.87 -11.44
C GLY A 120 -16.24 -18.74 -12.86
N LEU A 121 -15.66 -17.87 -13.69
CA LEU A 121 -16.12 -17.60 -15.05
C LEU A 121 -15.11 -18.14 -16.07
N ALA A 122 -15.60 -18.59 -17.23
CA ALA A 122 -14.71 -18.92 -18.33
C ALA A 122 -14.00 -17.67 -18.87
N GLU A 123 -12.72 -17.78 -19.20
CA GLU A 123 -11.90 -16.68 -19.76
C GLU A 123 -12.58 -16.04 -20.98
N LYS A 124 -13.13 -16.87 -21.87
CA LYS A 124 -13.88 -16.43 -23.06
C LYS A 124 -15.05 -15.50 -22.72
N THR A 125 -15.75 -15.77 -21.63
CA THR A 125 -16.86 -14.94 -21.14
C THR A 125 -16.34 -13.58 -20.66
N ILE A 126 -15.20 -13.55 -19.98
CA ILE A 126 -14.56 -12.31 -19.52
C ILE A 126 -14.14 -11.46 -20.73
N TYR A 127 -13.43 -12.04 -21.70
CA TYR A 127 -13.04 -11.33 -22.93
C TYR A 127 -14.25 -10.75 -23.68
N THR A 128 -15.31 -11.55 -23.82
CA THR A 128 -16.54 -11.11 -24.50
C THR A 128 -17.21 -9.95 -23.77
N ARG A 129 -17.27 -9.99 -22.43
CA ARG A 129 -17.83 -8.91 -21.60
C ARG A 129 -17.03 -7.62 -21.75
N ILE A 130 -15.70 -7.71 -21.68
CA ILE A 130 -14.80 -6.56 -21.89
C ILE A 130 -15.00 -5.96 -23.28
N GLU A 131 -15.07 -6.79 -24.32
CA GLU A 131 -15.24 -6.32 -25.70
C GLU A 131 -16.58 -5.60 -25.91
N ARG A 132 -17.68 -6.15 -25.38
CA ARG A 132 -19.01 -5.51 -25.41
C ARG A 132 -18.99 -4.18 -24.68
N PHE A 133 -18.34 -4.12 -23.52
CA PHE A 133 -18.21 -2.90 -22.74
C PHE A 133 -17.40 -1.84 -23.49
N LYS A 134 -16.26 -2.21 -24.11
CA LYS A 134 -15.48 -1.32 -24.99
C LYS A 134 -16.31 -0.79 -26.16
N LYS A 135 -17.17 -1.61 -26.76
CA LYS A 135 -18.08 -1.17 -27.82
C LYS A 135 -19.10 -0.14 -27.32
N LYS A 136 -19.63 -0.30 -26.10
CA LYS A 136 -20.53 0.70 -25.47
C LYS A 136 -19.81 2.04 -25.26
N ILE A 137 -18.63 2.03 -24.65
CA ILE A 137 -17.83 3.24 -24.45
C ILE A 137 -17.51 3.93 -25.77
N LYS A 138 -17.07 3.18 -26.79
CA LYS A 138 -16.76 3.74 -28.12
C LYS A 138 -17.96 4.42 -28.78
N LYS A 139 -19.20 4.01 -28.49
CA LYS A 139 -20.39 4.68 -29.02
C LYS A 139 -20.65 6.02 -28.33
N VAL A 140 -20.35 6.11 -27.04
CA VAL A 140 -20.52 7.33 -26.26
C VAL A 140 -19.41 8.34 -26.55
N LEU A 141 -18.16 7.90 -26.67
CA LEU A 141 -17.02 8.78 -26.97
C LEU A 141 -16.92 9.23 -28.44
N LYS A 142 -17.72 8.65 -29.35
CA LYS A 142 -17.77 9.05 -30.76
C LYS A 142 -18.88 10.06 -31.08
N LYS A 143 -19.70 10.40 -30.09
CA LYS A 143 -20.64 11.52 -30.16
C LYS A 143 -19.97 12.76 -29.61
#